data_AF-A0A4Q5R0V3-F1
#
_entry.id   AF-A0A4Q5R0V3-F1
#
_cell.length_a   1.000
_cell.length_b   1.000
_cell.length_c   1.000
_cell.angle_alpha   90.00
_cell.angle_beta   90.00
_cell.angle_gamma   90.00
#
_symmetry.space_group_name_H-M   'P 1'
#
loop_
_entity.id
_entity.type
_entity.pdbx_description
1 polymer ?
#
loop_
_entity_poly.entity_id
_entity_poly.type
_entity_poly.pdbx_seq_one_letter_code
_entity_poly.pdbx_strand_id
1 'polypeptide(L)'
;MVTIKGFESIETMVDAPLFSMMRVEDLLRHEKYIAKVYRNPNEHQIQSLKNMVQLVIEKNWVEALQPLSVVQQQDSIAVIFKDSAGCMLQQYLHQQKKIKPTSFVRLALSICRMLSAFHSGGWIIGNLRPEHIFIDPEDAVCKLSDFRKASRVFKKEADNYFAFASAGDLDYISPEQTGRINQVIDFRSDYYSLGVIFYEMLTGRLPFISTSTSELLYAHIARQPAALNVVDPYLPQVLNDIVLKLLAKNPQNRYQGTAGLMYDLEQSIRFFNDDNYRENFRLGEKDYVSRITISAKLMGRDPELVLMNDAYNLARIEKKQALYIGGYSGVGKTRLVQEFQRTVVETATFITKAWPYIIVILGINS
;
A
#
# COMPACT_ATOMS: atom_id res chain seq x y z
N MET A 1 -9.81 13.11 25.52
CA MET A 1 -10.51 13.42 24.25
C MET A 1 -9.83 14.62 23.62
N VAL A 2 -9.49 14.58 22.33
CA VAL A 2 -8.86 15.73 21.66
C VAL A 2 -9.96 16.73 21.31
N THR A 3 -9.79 17.99 21.71
CA THR A 3 -10.77 19.05 21.48
C THR A 3 -10.31 19.96 20.34
N ILE A 4 -11.23 20.30 19.43
CA ILE A 4 -10.95 21.20 18.31
C ILE A 4 -11.58 22.56 18.62
N LYS A 5 -10.78 23.62 18.56
CA LYS A 5 -11.25 24.97 18.87
C LYS A 5 -12.38 25.35 17.90
N GLY A 6 -13.53 25.75 18.43
CA GLY A 6 -14.71 26.13 17.63
C GLY A 6 -15.67 24.98 17.31
N PHE A 7 -15.36 23.75 17.73
CA PHE A 7 -16.20 22.59 17.45
C PHE A 7 -16.49 21.77 18.72
N GLU A 8 -17.70 21.23 18.80
CA GLU A 8 -18.10 20.23 19.79
C GLU A 8 -18.01 18.82 19.20
N SER A 9 -17.51 17.85 19.97
CA SER A 9 -17.43 16.45 19.53
C SER A 9 -18.79 15.76 19.67
N ILE A 10 -19.32 15.23 18.57
CA ILE A 10 -20.55 14.43 18.58
C ILE A 10 -20.21 12.93 18.71
N GLU A 11 -19.29 12.44 17.90
CA GLU A 11 -18.97 11.01 17.78
C GLU A 11 -17.48 10.83 17.46
N THR A 12 -16.84 9.84 18.08
CA THR A 12 -15.49 9.41 17.68
C THR A 12 -15.61 8.17 16.81
N MET A 13 -15.23 8.31 15.53
CA MET A 13 -15.27 7.23 14.53
C MET A 13 -14.03 6.34 14.61
N VAL A 14 -12.86 6.95 14.80
CA VAL A 14 -11.57 6.26 14.95
C VAL A 14 -10.76 6.97 16.02
N ASP A 15 -10.15 6.22 16.93
CA ASP A 15 -9.16 6.74 17.87
C ASP A 15 -7.87 5.91 17.80
N ALA A 16 -6.95 6.34 16.94
CA ALA A 16 -5.63 5.74 16.79
C ALA A 16 -4.59 6.53 17.60
N PRO A 17 -3.40 5.98 17.93
CA PRO A 17 -2.40 6.71 18.72
C PRO A 17 -2.01 8.08 18.13
N LEU A 18 -1.81 8.15 16.81
CA LEU A 18 -1.33 9.36 16.12
C LEU A 18 -2.43 10.32 15.67
N PHE A 19 -3.68 9.84 15.56
CA PHE A 19 -4.80 10.67 15.12
C PHE A 19 -6.15 10.16 15.62
N SER A 20 -7.12 11.07 15.67
CA SER A 20 -8.54 10.72 15.81
C SER A 20 -9.33 11.19 14.60
N MET A 21 -10.35 10.43 14.24
CA MET A 21 -11.38 10.83 13.28
C MET A 21 -12.70 10.96 14.03
N MET A 22 -13.33 12.12 13.95
CA MET A 22 -14.49 12.46 14.76
C MET A 22 -15.53 13.19 13.91
N ARG A 23 -16.80 12.99 14.23
CA ARG A 23 -17.89 13.86 13.76
C ARG A 23 -18.06 14.96 14.79
N VAL A 24 -18.07 16.20 14.31
CA VAL A 24 -18.06 17.40 15.15
C VAL A 24 -19.14 18.38 14.70
N GLU A 25 -19.65 19.19 15.62
CA GLU A 25 -20.58 20.29 15.35
C GLU A 25 -19.86 21.63 15.46
N ASP A 26 -20.04 22.52 14.49
CA ASP A 26 -19.58 23.91 14.59
C ASP A 26 -20.43 24.66 15.63
N LEU A 27 -19.78 25.23 16.64
CA LEU A 27 -20.45 25.88 17.78
C LEU A 27 -21.24 27.14 17.40
N LEU A 28 -20.96 27.74 16.25
CA LEU A 28 -21.63 28.96 15.78
C LEU A 28 -22.73 28.66 14.77
N ARG A 29 -22.50 27.69 13.89
CA ARG A 29 -23.41 27.38 12.76
C ARG A 29 -24.33 26.20 13.03
N HIS A 30 -24.07 25.39 14.05
CA HIS A 30 -24.79 24.14 14.32
C HIS A 30 -24.78 23.17 13.13
N GLU A 31 -23.75 23.26 12.29
CA GLU A 31 -23.54 22.37 11.15
C GLU A 31 -22.56 21.26 11.52
N LYS A 32 -22.77 20.07 10.95
CA LYS A 32 -21.93 18.89 11.21
C LYS A 32 -20.80 18.79 10.20
N TYR A 33 -19.65 18.37 10.71
CA TYR A 33 -18.41 18.21 9.96
C TYR A 33 -17.72 16.92 10.39
N ILE A 34 -16.80 16.45 9.53
CA ILE A 34 -15.85 15.41 9.90
C ILE A 34 -14.52 16.08 10.20
N ALA A 35 -13.89 15.75 11.31
CA ALA A 35 -12.57 16.24 11.66
C ALA A 35 -11.58 15.10 11.82
N LYS A 36 -10.44 15.20 11.14
CA LYS A 36 -9.28 14.33 11.38
C LYS A 36 -8.20 15.11 12.11
N VAL A 37 -7.95 14.75 13.36
CA VAL A 37 -7.03 15.47 14.26
C VAL A 37 -5.77 14.67 14.48
N TYR A 38 -4.62 15.22 14.13
CA TYR A 38 -3.31 14.62 14.34
C TYR A 38 -2.66 15.20 15.60
N ARG A 39 -2.15 14.31 16.46
CA ARG A 39 -1.53 14.68 17.74
C ARG A 39 -0.03 14.84 17.59
N ASN A 40 0.52 15.91 18.15
CA ASN A 40 1.96 16.21 18.19
C ASN A 40 2.68 15.97 16.85
N PRO A 41 2.16 16.47 15.71
CA PRO A 41 2.80 16.22 14.43
C PRO A 41 4.13 16.98 14.35
N ASN A 42 5.17 16.33 13.81
CA ASN A 42 6.40 17.03 13.45
C ASN A 42 6.22 17.89 12.18
N GLU A 43 7.18 18.77 11.89
CA GLU A 43 7.12 19.68 10.75
C GLU A 43 6.90 18.96 9.41
N HIS A 44 7.55 17.82 9.21
CA HIS A 44 7.39 17.00 8.00
C HIS A 44 5.97 16.46 7.88
N GLN A 45 5.36 15.99 8.98
CA GLN A 45 3.98 15.53 9.01
C GLN A 45 2.99 16.67 8.72
N ILE A 46 3.22 17.86 9.28
CA ILE A 46 2.42 19.06 8.99
C ILE A 46 2.51 19.41 7.50
N GLN A 47 3.72 19.42 6.93
CA GLN A 47 3.90 19.74 5.52
C GLN A 47 3.25 18.69 4.60
N SER A 48 3.40 17.41 4.91
CA SER A 48 2.74 16.34 4.15
C SER A 48 1.21 16.46 4.16
N LEU A 49 0.63 16.89 5.28
CA LEU A 49 -0.80 17.13 5.42
C LEU A 49 -1.27 18.33 4.58
N LYS A 50 -0.54 19.44 4.65
CA LYS A 50 -0.83 20.63 3.82
C LYS A 50 -0.74 20.31 2.32
N ASN A 51 0.29 19.56 1.92
CA ASN A 51 0.43 19.10 0.54
C ASN A 51 -0.75 18.22 0.10
N MET A 52 -1.20 17.29 0.95
CA MET A 52 -2.37 16.46 0.67
C MET A 52 -3.63 17.30 0.47
N VAL A 53 -3.92 18.24 1.37
CA VAL A 53 -5.08 19.15 1.27
C VAL A 53 -5.03 19.95 -0.03
N GLN A 54 -3.87 20.54 -0.34
CA GLN A 54 -3.66 21.29 -1.57
C GLN A 54 -3.90 20.43 -2.82
N LEU A 55 -3.41 19.18 -2.84
CA LEU A 55 -3.63 18.25 -3.94
C LEU A 55 -5.11 17.93 -4.17
N VAL A 56 -5.91 17.73 -3.11
CA VAL A 56 -7.36 17.50 -3.26
C VAL A 56 -8.02 18.69 -3.96
N ILE A 57 -7.69 19.91 -3.50
CA ILE A 57 -8.28 21.15 -4.01
C ILE A 57 -7.85 21.36 -5.47
N GLU A 58 -6.56 21.24 -5.79
CA GLU A 58 -6.02 21.48 -7.13
C GLU A 58 -6.51 20.46 -8.16
N LYS A 59 -6.72 19.20 -7.75
CA LYS A 59 -7.15 18.12 -8.65
C LYS A 59 -8.66 17.92 -8.66
N ASN A 60 -9.39 18.58 -7.77
CA ASN A 60 -10.83 18.38 -7.57
C ASN A 60 -11.19 16.88 -7.46
N TRP A 61 -10.41 16.14 -6.67
CA TRP A 61 -10.58 14.69 -6.54
C TRP A 61 -11.80 14.35 -5.72
N VAL A 62 -12.91 14.01 -6.39
CA VAL A 62 -14.18 13.65 -5.77
C VAL A 62 -14.07 12.36 -4.94
N GLU A 63 -13.12 11.49 -5.31
CA GLU A 63 -12.77 10.24 -4.63
C GLU A 63 -11.97 10.45 -3.34
N ALA A 64 -11.62 11.68 -2.98
CA ALA A 64 -11.07 12.05 -1.67
C ALA A 64 -12.14 12.72 -0.79
N LEU A 65 -12.00 12.64 0.53
CA LEU A 65 -12.77 13.50 1.42
C LEU A 65 -12.39 14.96 1.15
N GLN A 66 -13.41 15.81 0.99
CA GLN A 66 -13.23 17.21 0.59
C GLN A 66 -12.84 18.06 1.81
N PRO A 67 -11.60 18.57 1.88
CA PRO A 67 -11.17 19.43 2.97
C PRO A 67 -11.81 20.81 2.82
N LEU A 68 -12.25 21.38 3.94
CA LEU A 68 -12.80 22.73 4.03
C LEU A 68 -11.80 23.69 4.67
N SER A 69 -11.11 23.25 5.71
CA SER A 69 -10.13 24.06 6.43
C SER A 69 -9.12 23.20 7.19
N VAL A 70 -8.02 23.85 7.57
CA VAL A 70 -7.00 23.27 8.45
C VAL A 70 -6.91 24.14 9.70
N VAL A 71 -7.11 23.54 10.87
CA VAL A 71 -7.08 24.22 12.17
C VAL A 71 -5.82 23.78 12.90
N GLN A 72 -4.89 24.71 13.11
CA GLN A 72 -3.66 24.45 13.86
C GLN A 72 -3.84 24.91 15.31
N GLN A 73 -3.45 24.04 16.25
CA GLN A 73 -3.43 24.28 17.69
C GLN A 73 -1.98 24.11 18.21
N GLN A 74 -1.75 24.33 19.52
CA GLN A 74 -0.41 24.20 20.12
C GLN A 74 0.20 22.81 19.86
N ASP A 75 -0.55 21.75 20.16
CA ASP A 75 -0.06 20.36 20.14
C ASP A 75 -0.78 19.48 19.10
N SER A 76 -1.57 20.08 18.22
CA SER A 76 -2.38 19.32 17.26
C SER A 76 -2.65 20.10 15.97
N ILE A 77 -2.96 19.37 14.91
CA ILE A 77 -3.50 19.94 13.67
C ILE A 77 -4.71 19.12 13.23
N ALA A 78 -5.80 19.80 12.91
CA ALA A 78 -7.02 19.19 12.42
C ALA A 78 -7.28 19.58 10.97
N VAL A 79 -7.72 18.62 10.16
CA VAL A 79 -8.37 18.92 8.88
C VAL A 79 -9.86 18.73 9.05
N ILE A 80 -10.61 19.76 8.71
CA ILE A 80 -12.07 19.75 8.72
C ILE A 80 -12.54 19.42 7.32
N PHE A 81 -13.42 18.43 7.22
CA PHE A 81 -14.03 17.95 5.99
C PHE A 81 -15.53 18.18 6.06
N LYS A 82 -16.15 18.32 4.88
CA LYS A 82 -17.61 18.31 4.77
C LYS A 82 -18.14 16.96 5.29
N ASP A 83 -19.12 16.99 6.19
CA ASP A 83 -19.77 15.75 6.63
C ASP A 83 -20.55 15.12 5.47
N SER A 84 -20.47 13.80 5.40
CA SER A 84 -21.28 12.97 4.53
C SER A 84 -21.81 11.82 5.38
N ALA A 85 -23.01 11.35 5.05
CA ALA A 85 -23.50 10.10 5.63
C ALA A 85 -22.43 9.00 5.42
N GLY A 86 -22.17 8.22 6.47
CA GLY A 86 -21.13 7.19 6.45
C GLY A 86 -20.22 7.18 7.67
N CYS A 87 -19.24 6.29 7.60
CA CYS A 87 -18.27 6.02 8.65
C CYS A 87 -16.93 5.56 8.06
N MET A 88 -15.92 5.38 8.90
CA MET A 88 -14.65 4.79 8.47
C MET A 88 -14.81 3.29 8.24
N LEU A 89 -14.13 2.73 7.24
CA LEU A 89 -14.17 1.30 6.97
C LEU A 89 -13.75 0.48 8.19
N GLN A 90 -12.74 0.94 8.96
CA GLN A 90 -12.36 0.29 10.22
C GLN A 90 -13.53 0.20 11.22
N GLN A 91 -14.29 1.29 11.37
CA GLN A 91 -15.45 1.34 12.27
C GLN A 91 -16.52 0.37 11.79
N TYR A 92 -16.79 0.35 10.48
CA TYR A 92 -17.72 -0.59 9.86
C TYR A 92 -17.31 -2.05 10.11
N LEU A 93 -16.03 -2.38 9.96
CA LEU A 93 -15.49 -3.73 10.22
C LEU A 93 -15.63 -4.15 11.69
N HIS A 94 -15.42 -3.23 12.64
CA HIS A 94 -15.61 -3.51 14.06
C HIS A 94 -17.09 -3.71 14.45
N GLN A 95 -18.01 -2.98 13.80
CA GLN A 95 -19.44 -3.06 14.08
C GLN A 95 -20.09 -4.30 13.45
N GLN A 96 -19.63 -4.70 12.27
CA GLN A 96 -20.20 -5.81 11.53
C GLN A 96 -19.53 -7.13 11.91
N LYS A 97 -20.29 -8.07 12.47
CA LYS A 97 -19.78 -9.43 12.74
C LYS A 97 -19.46 -10.21 11.47
N LYS A 98 -20.20 -9.96 10.37
CA LYS A 98 -20.04 -10.63 9.08
C LYS A 98 -20.65 -9.77 7.98
N ILE A 99 -19.90 -9.53 6.90
CA ILE A 99 -20.39 -8.82 5.71
C ILE A 99 -20.92 -9.86 4.71
N LYS A 100 -22.15 -9.67 4.22
CA LYS A 100 -22.72 -10.55 3.18
C LYS A 100 -21.90 -10.43 1.88
N PRO A 101 -21.68 -11.52 1.11
CA PRO A 101 -20.93 -11.47 -0.15
C PRO A 101 -21.40 -10.39 -1.13
N THR A 102 -22.72 -10.18 -1.26
CA THR A 102 -23.29 -9.13 -2.12
C THR A 102 -22.94 -7.72 -1.65
N SER A 103 -23.06 -7.45 -0.35
CA SER A 103 -22.66 -6.18 0.28
C SER A 103 -21.16 -5.94 0.16
N PHE A 104 -20.36 -7.00 0.34
CA PHE A 104 -18.91 -6.96 0.13
C PHE A 104 -18.58 -6.53 -1.30
N VAL A 105 -19.16 -7.18 -2.33
CA VAL A 105 -18.86 -6.85 -3.73
C VAL A 105 -19.24 -5.40 -4.05
N ARG A 106 -20.39 -4.90 -3.54
CA ARG A 106 -20.78 -3.49 -3.72
C ARG A 106 -19.72 -2.52 -3.16
N LEU A 107 -19.25 -2.76 -1.93
CA LEU A 107 -18.22 -1.94 -1.29
C LEU A 107 -16.86 -2.08 -2.00
N ALA A 108 -16.47 -3.31 -2.34
CA ALA A 108 -15.23 -3.63 -3.04
C ALA A 108 -15.15 -2.89 -4.38
N LEU A 109 -16.24 -2.88 -5.16
CA LEU A 109 -16.32 -2.12 -6.42
C LEU A 109 -16.17 -0.62 -6.20
N SER A 110 -16.76 -0.07 -5.14
CA SER A 110 -16.59 1.36 -4.79
C SER A 110 -15.15 1.70 -4.44
N ILE A 111 -14.49 0.86 -3.64
CA ILE A 111 -13.06 1.02 -3.29
C ILE A 111 -12.19 0.90 -4.56
N CYS A 112 -12.50 -0.03 -5.46
CA CYS A 112 -11.78 -0.17 -6.73
C CYS A 112 -11.93 1.07 -7.63
N ARG A 113 -13.12 1.68 -7.70
CA ARG A 113 -13.35 2.93 -8.44
C ARG A 113 -12.54 4.08 -7.86
N MET A 114 -12.56 4.25 -6.54
CA MET A 114 -11.73 5.21 -5.83
C MET A 114 -10.25 5.00 -6.20
N LEU A 115 -9.74 3.78 -6.07
CA LEU A 115 -8.35 3.45 -6.39
C LEU A 115 -8.00 3.74 -7.87
N SER A 116 -8.91 3.41 -8.78
CA SER A 116 -8.76 3.64 -10.21
C SER A 116 -8.60 5.12 -10.55
N ALA A 117 -9.29 6.01 -9.84
CA ALA A 117 -9.16 7.45 -10.04
C ALA A 117 -7.74 7.95 -9.70
N PHE A 118 -7.19 7.55 -8.54
CA PHE A 118 -5.82 7.89 -8.16
C PHE A 118 -4.78 7.29 -9.14
N HIS A 119 -4.93 6.00 -9.47
CA HIS A 119 -4.01 5.29 -10.36
C HIS A 119 -4.01 5.87 -11.78
N SER A 120 -5.19 6.24 -12.31
CA SER A 120 -5.30 6.90 -13.62
C SER A 120 -4.62 8.26 -13.63
N GLY A 121 -4.68 9.00 -12.51
CA GLY A 121 -3.90 10.22 -12.27
C GLY A 121 -2.39 10.02 -12.07
N GLY A 122 -1.92 8.76 -12.09
CA GLY A 122 -0.51 8.41 -11.93
C GLY A 122 -0.02 8.40 -10.48
N TRP A 123 -0.93 8.33 -9.52
CA TRP A 123 -0.61 8.28 -8.09
C TRP A 123 -0.67 6.86 -7.56
N ILE A 124 0.32 6.50 -6.75
CA ILE A 124 0.32 5.32 -5.89
C ILE A 124 -0.06 5.81 -4.49
N ILE A 125 -1.04 5.19 -3.83
CA ILE A 125 -1.49 5.59 -2.49
C ILE A 125 -0.43 5.24 -1.46
N GLY A 126 0.11 4.02 -1.52
CA GLY A 126 1.25 3.55 -0.72
C GLY A 126 0.97 3.34 0.77
N ASN A 127 -0.26 3.56 1.24
CA ASN A 127 -0.69 3.30 2.61
C ASN A 127 -2.21 3.07 2.71
N LEU A 128 -2.72 2.19 1.84
CA LEU A 128 -4.14 1.85 1.79
C LEU A 128 -4.49 0.92 2.95
N ARG A 129 -5.38 1.38 3.85
CA ARG A 129 -5.82 0.65 5.05
C ARG A 129 -7.21 1.15 5.51
N PRO A 130 -7.98 0.39 6.29
CA PRO A 130 -9.36 0.74 6.62
C PRO A 130 -9.51 2.07 7.37
N GLU A 131 -8.55 2.50 8.18
CA GLU A 131 -8.62 3.82 8.83
C GLU A 131 -8.36 5.00 7.89
N HIS A 132 -8.05 4.74 6.62
CA HIS A 132 -7.91 5.77 5.59
C HIS A 132 -9.08 5.78 4.60
N ILE A 133 -10.00 4.83 4.69
CA ILE A 133 -11.13 4.70 3.76
C ILE A 133 -12.42 5.12 4.50
N PHE A 134 -13.08 6.15 3.99
CA PHE A 134 -14.42 6.55 4.42
C PHE A 134 -15.43 5.92 3.47
N ILE A 135 -16.48 5.30 4.03
CA ILE A 135 -17.52 4.64 3.25
C ILE A 135 -18.91 5.12 3.64
N ASP A 136 -19.79 5.14 2.65
CA ASP A 136 -21.23 5.10 2.83
C ASP A 136 -21.73 3.72 2.36
N PRO A 137 -22.06 2.79 3.28
CA PRO A 137 -22.53 1.46 2.90
C PRO A 137 -23.86 1.45 2.15
N GLU A 138 -24.74 2.42 2.39
CA GLU A 138 -26.07 2.48 1.79
C GLU A 138 -25.95 2.89 0.32
N ASP A 139 -25.27 4.01 0.07
CA ASP A 139 -25.07 4.57 -1.26
C ASP A 139 -23.87 3.95 -2.01
N ALA A 140 -23.13 3.04 -1.37
CA ALA A 140 -21.90 2.44 -1.87
C ALA A 140 -20.89 3.50 -2.35
N VAL A 141 -20.73 4.58 -1.60
CA VAL A 141 -19.73 5.62 -1.84
C VAL A 141 -18.46 5.31 -1.05
N CYS A 142 -17.31 5.51 -1.66
CA CYS A 142 -16.00 5.31 -1.02
C CYS A 142 -15.12 6.53 -1.30
N LYS A 143 -14.49 7.06 -0.25
CA LYS A 143 -13.59 8.21 -0.33
C LYS A 143 -12.33 7.99 0.47
N LEU A 144 -11.20 8.43 -0.06
CA LEU A 144 -9.92 8.39 0.61
C LEU A 144 -9.80 9.59 1.56
N SER A 145 -9.56 9.33 2.84
CA SER A 145 -9.43 10.36 3.87
C SER A 145 -7.99 10.78 4.14
N ASP A 146 -7.02 9.92 3.81
CA ASP A 146 -5.59 10.20 4.01
C ASP A 146 -4.76 9.44 2.98
N PHE A 147 -3.92 10.21 2.29
CA PHE A 147 -2.98 9.72 1.32
C PHE A 147 -1.68 10.52 1.37
N ARG A 148 -1.28 10.97 2.57
CA ARG A 148 -0.04 11.75 2.75
C ARG A 148 1.23 10.99 2.34
N LYS A 149 1.17 9.66 2.29
CA LYS A 149 2.28 8.81 1.78
C LYS A 149 2.23 8.61 0.25
N ALA A 150 1.21 9.14 -0.44
CA ALA A 150 1.04 8.96 -1.87
C ALA A 150 2.14 9.65 -2.68
N SER A 151 2.46 9.08 -3.84
CA SER A 151 3.53 9.59 -4.70
C SER A 151 3.28 9.31 -6.18
N ARG A 152 3.85 10.15 -7.06
CA ARG A 152 3.72 10.06 -8.52
C ARG A 152 4.85 9.27 -9.22
N VAL A 153 5.72 8.58 -8.48
CA VAL A 153 7.01 8.11 -9.02
C VAL A 153 7.08 6.60 -9.11
N PHE A 154 7.31 6.10 -10.33
CA PHE A 154 7.52 4.70 -10.74
C PHE A 154 8.76 4.00 -10.13
N LYS A 155 9.33 4.52 -9.05
CA LYS A 155 10.56 4.03 -8.40
C LYS A 155 10.79 4.81 -7.11
N LYS A 156 10.12 4.44 -6.03
CA LYS A 156 10.67 4.71 -4.70
C LYS A 156 11.60 3.55 -4.36
N GLU A 157 12.83 3.86 -3.94
CA GLU A 157 13.66 2.87 -3.26
C GLU A 157 12.93 2.49 -1.97
N ALA A 158 12.72 1.19 -1.78
CA ALA A 158 11.88 0.66 -0.72
C ALA A 158 12.42 0.98 0.69
N ASP A 159 13.71 1.31 0.79
CA ASP A 159 14.45 1.61 2.01
C ASP A 159 13.80 2.72 2.86
N ASN A 160 13.08 3.66 2.22
CA ASN A 160 12.40 4.76 2.93
C ASN A 160 10.94 4.46 3.33
N TYR A 161 10.29 3.42 2.81
CA TYR A 161 8.88 3.14 3.17
C TYR A 161 8.77 2.45 4.53
N PHE A 162 9.66 1.52 4.82
CA PHE A 162 9.65 0.75 6.06
C PHE A 162 10.07 1.57 7.29
N ALA A 163 11.07 2.45 7.14
CA ALA A 163 11.64 3.21 8.26
C ALA A 163 10.65 4.13 9.00
N PHE A 164 9.53 4.48 8.37
CA PHE A 164 8.50 5.37 8.92
C PHE A 164 7.12 4.70 9.07
N ALA A 165 7.07 3.36 9.02
CA ALA A 165 5.82 2.61 9.19
C ALA A 165 5.49 2.42 10.68
N SER A 166 4.27 2.77 11.08
CA SER A 166 3.73 2.40 12.40
C SER A 166 3.30 0.93 12.40
N ALA A 167 3.12 0.32 13.59
CA ALA A 167 2.73 -1.09 13.70
C ALA A 167 1.50 -1.44 12.84
N GLY A 168 0.43 -0.62 12.88
CA GLY A 168 -0.77 -0.84 12.07
C GLY A 168 -0.59 -0.54 10.57
N ASP A 169 0.47 0.16 10.15
CA ASP A 169 0.79 0.27 8.72
C ASP A 169 1.35 -1.06 8.18
N LEU A 170 1.99 -1.86 9.04
CA LEU A 170 2.64 -3.11 8.66
C LEU A 170 1.63 -4.23 8.37
N ASP A 171 0.44 -4.19 8.96
CA ASP A 171 -0.60 -5.19 8.72
C ASP A 171 -1.06 -5.23 7.25
N TYR A 172 -0.91 -4.11 6.53
CA TYR A 172 -1.36 -3.94 5.14
C TYR A 172 -0.19 -3.77 4.16
N ILE A 173 1.07 -3.93 4.62
CA ILE A 173 2.26 -3.67 3.80
C ILE A 173 2.40 -4.69 2.68
N SER A 174 2.71 -4.23 1.47
CA SER A 174 3.05 -5.14 0.38
C SER A 174 4.48 -5.69 0.52
N PRO A 175 4.77 -6.89 -0.02
CA PRO A 175 6.09 -7.49 0.01
C PRO A 175 7.20 -6.53 -0.48
N GLU A 176 6.96 -5.83 -1.58
CA GLU A 176 7.92 -4.88 -2.17
C GLU A 176 8.13 -3.61 -1.34
N GLN A 177 7.14 -3.22 -0.54
CA GLN A 177 7.27 -2.09 0.38
C GLN A 177 8.13 -2.41 1.61
N THR A 178 8.41 -3.68 1.88
CA THR A 178 9.33 -4.05 2.97
C THR A 178 10.79 -3.78 2.61
N GLY A 179 11.10 -3.56 1.32
CA GLY A 179 12.46 -3.44 0.80
C GLY A 179 13.32 -4.70 0.86
N ARG A 180 12.73 -5.84 1.23
CA ARG A 180 13.44 -7.13 1.34
C ARG A 180 13.29 -8.02 0.11
N ILE A 181 12.52 -7.57 -0.88
CA ILE A 181 12.41 -8.23 -2.18
C ILE A 181 12.81 -7.26 -3.29
N ASN A 182 13.48 -7.79 -4.32
CA ASN A 182 13.90 -7.01 -5.47
C ASN A 182 12.74 -6.74 -6.44
N GLN A 183 11.80 -5.92 -6.00
CA GLN A 183 10.68 -5.45 -6.81
C GLN A 183 10.46 -3.96 -6.59
N VAL A 184 10.05 -3.27 -7.65
CA VAL A 184 9.71 -1.85 -7.55
C VAL A 184 8.31 -1.69 -6.98
N ILE A 185 8.18 -0.71 -6.10
CA ILE A 185 6.90 -0.25 -5.58
C ILE A 185 6.19 0.52 -6.70
N ASP A 186 5.05 -0.01 -7.13
CA ASP A 186 4.15 0.61 -8.08
C ASP A 186 2.68 0.47 -7.63
N PHE A 187 1.72 0.76 -8.49
CA PHE A 187 0.29 0.70 -8.18
C PHE A 187 -0.17 -0.70 -7.69
N ARG A 188 0.58 -1.76 -8.01
CA ARG A 188 0.28 -3.14 -7.58
C ARG A 188 0.56 -3.34 -6.09
N SER A 189 1.32 -2.46 -5.45
CA SER A 189 1.46 -2.43 -3.99
C SER A 189 0.12 -2.10 -3.33
N ASP A 190 -0.63 -1.14 -3.90
CA ASP A 190 -1.98 -0.82 -3.40
C ASP A 190 -2.95 -1.99 -3.62
N TYR A 191 -2.79 -2.79 -4.68
CA TYR A 191 -3.59 -3.99 -4.90
C TYR A 191 -3.32 -5.07 -3.86
N TYR A 192 -2.08 -5.21 -3.39
CA TYR A 192 -1.78 -6.12 -2.29
C TYR A 192 -2.47 -5.66 -1.01
N SER A 193 -2.33 -4.37 -0.65
CA SER A 193 -3.01 -3.79 0.53
C SER A 193 -4.53 -3.94 0.42
N LEU A 194 -5.10 -3.76 -0.78
CA LEU A 194 -6.50 -4.01 -1.06
C LEU A 194 -6.89 -5.49 -0.83
N GLY A 195 -6.02 -6.43 -1.21
CA GLY A 195 -6.19 -7.85 -0.91
C GLY A 195 -6.25 -8.15 0.58
N VAL A 196 -5.42 -7.48 1.39
CA VAL A 196 -5.46 -7.58 2.86
C VAL A 196 -6.79 -7.03 3.39
N ILE A 197 -7.21 -5.85 2.92
CA ILE A 197 -8.50 -5.25 3.30
C ILE A 197 -9.66 -6.17 2.93
N PHE A 198 -9.67 -6.75 1.73
CA PHE A 198 -10.75 -7.64 1.30
C PHE A 198 -10.78 -8.95 2.10
N TYR A 199 -9.61 -9.49 2.44
CA TYR A 199 -9.49 -10.62 3.35
C TYR A 199 -10.14 -10.30 4.71
N GLU A 200 -9.82 -9.14 5.28
CA GLU A 200 -10.37 -8.71 6.56
C GLU A 200 -11.88 -8.43 6.47
N MET A 201 -12.36 -7.80 5.40
CA MET A 201 -13.80 -7.58 5.17
C MET A 201 -14.59 -8.88 5.12
N LEU A 202 -14.03 -9.93 4.51
CA LEU A 202 -14.73 -11.20 4.34
C LEU A 202 -14.63 -12.11 5.57
N THR A 203 -13.56 -12.00 6.36
CA THR A 203 -13.28 -12.93 7.46
C THR A 203 -13.35 -12.30 8.86
N GLY A 204 -13.36 -10.98 8.94
CA GLY A 204 -13.20 -10.23 10.19
C GLY A 204 -11.80 -10.36 10.82
N ARG A 205 -10.80 -10.89 10.09
CA ARG A 205 -9.45 -11.14 10.59
C ARG A 205 -8.41 -10.72 9.57
N LEU A 206 -7.23 -10.31 10.01
CA LEU A 206 -6.09 -10.10 9.11
C LEU A 206 -5.57 -11.45 8.56
N PRO A 207 -5.01 -11.47 7.33
CA PRO A 207 -4.40 -12.68 6.77
C PRO A 207 -3.17 -13.15 7.55
N PHE A 208 -2.46 -12.22 8.19
CA PHE A 208 -1.29 -12.48 9.02
C PHE A 208 -1.42 -11.68 10.31
N ILE A 209 -1.11 -12.32 11.43
CA ILE A 209 -1.09 -11.69 12.76
C ILE A 209 0.19 -12.18 13.45
N SER A 210 1.01 -11.25 13.92
CA SER A 210 2.16 -11.55 14.76
C SER A 210 2.46 -10.37 15.67
N THR A 211 2.97 -10.66 16.87
CA THR A 211 3.52 -9.65 17.79
C THR A 211 4.95 -9.23 17.43
N SER A 212 5.62 -9.98 16.57
CA SER A 212 6.97 -9.70 16.08
C SER A 212 6.90 -9.03 14.72
N THR A 213 7.37 -7.78 14.64
CA THR A 213 7.50 -7.03 13.38
C THR A 213 8.24 -7.83 12.31
N SER A 214 9.34 -8.49 12.67
CA SER A 214 10.13 -9.28 11.72
C SER A 214 9.37 -10.49 11.18
N GLU A 215 8.59 -11.15 12.03
CA GLU A 215 7.77 -12.29 11.63
C GLU A 215 6.59 -11.85 10.77
N LEU A 216 5.92 -10.73 11.12
CA LEU A 216 4.84 -10.17 10.31
C LEU A 216 5.36 -9.84 8.90
N LEU A 217 6.49 -9.14 8.79
CA LEU A 217 7.11 -8.84 7.49
C LEU A 217 7.47 -10.11 6.71
N TYR A 218 8.03 -11.12 7.38
CA TYR A 218 8.29 -12.42 6.76
C TYR A 218 7.00 -13.07 6.25
N ALA A 219 5.90 -12.99 7.00
CA ALA A 219 4.61 -13.51 6.59
C ALA A 219 4.09 -12.80 5.33
N HIS A 220 4.23 -11.48 5.27
CA HIS A 220 3.91 -10.71 4.07
C HIS A 220 4.78 -11.14 2.88
N ILE A 221 6.06 -11.42 3.05
CA ILE A 221 6.98 -11.81 1.95
C ILE A 221 6.74 -13.24 1.46
N ALA A 222 6.59 -14.22 2.36
CA ALA A 222 6.72 -15.63 2.02
C ALA A 222 5.53 -16.51 2.42
N ARG A 223 4.76 -16.14 3.45
CA ARG A 223 3.66 -16.99 3.96
C ARG A 223 2.41 -16.83 3.10
N GLN A 224 1.78 -17.96 2.76
CA GLN A 224 0.45 -17.94 2.15
C GLN A 224 -0.62 -17.66 3.21
N PRO A 225 -1.59 -16.78 2.94
CA PRO A 225 -2.73 -16.60 3.84
C PRO A 225 -3.56 -17.89 3.90
N ALA A 226 -4.29 -18.10 4.99
CA ALA A 226 -5.29 -19.17 5.04
C ALA A 226 -6.34 -18.91 3.94
N ALA A 227 -6.85 -19.95 3.29
CA ALA A 227 -7.91 -19.77 2.32
C ALA A 227 -9.19 -19.27 3.03
N LEU A 228 -9.96 -18.38 2.38
CA LEU A 228 -11.13 -17.76 3.00
C LEU A 228 -12.17 -18.82 3.39
N ASN A 229 -12.31 -19.87 2.61
CA ASN A 229 -13.22 -21.00 2.84
C ASN A 229 -12.85 -21.84 4.07
N VAL A 230 -11.58 -21.80 4.53
CA VAL A 230 -11.17 -22.41 5.81
C VAL A 230 -11.67 -21.57 6.98
N VAL A 231 -11.75 -20.24 6.81
CA VAL A 231 -12.22 -19.32 7.85
C VAL A 231 -13.74 -19.24 7.88
N ASP A 232 -14.38 -19.24 6.71
CA ASP A 232 -15.83 -19.24 6.53
C ASP A 232 -16.21 -20.13 5.33
N PRO A 233 -16.64 -21.38 5.57
CA PRO A 233 -16.97 -22.35 4.53
C PRO A 233 -18.12 -21.92 3.60
N TYR A 234 -18.90 -20.92 3.99
CA TYR A 234 -20.02 -20.41 3.19
C TYR A 234 -19.62 -19.30 2.22
N LEU A 235 -18.35 -18.90 2.18
CA LEU A 235 -17.86 -17.92 1.22
C LEU A 235 -17.72 -18.54 -0.17
N PRO A 236 -18.24 -17.90 -1.23
CA PRO A 236 -18.07 -18.35 -2.60
C PRO A 236 -16.59 -18.48 -2.99
N GLN A 237 -16.23 -19.60 -3.62
CA GLN A 237 -14.84 -19.89 -4.02
C GLN A 237 -14.23 -18.80 -4.92
N VAL A 238 -15.05 -18.16 -5.76
CA VAL A 238 -14.63 -17.04 -6.60
C VAL A 238 -14.03 -15.88 -5.80
N LEU A 239 -14.60 -15.54 -4.63
CA LEU A 239 -14.10 -14.45 -3.80
C LEU A 239 -12.76 -14.81 -3.15
N ASN A 240 -12.60 -16.07 -2.74
CA ASN A 240 -11.31 -16.59 -2.29
C ASN A 240 -10.25 -16.42 -3.39
N ASP A 241 -10.55 -16.84 -4.60
CA ASP A 241 -9.59 -16.82 -5.70
C ASP A 241 -9.20 -15.36 -6.09
N ILE A 242 -10.15 -14.42 -6.08
CA ILE A 242 -9.88 -12.98 -6.27
C ILE A 242 -8.94 -12.45 -5.19
N VAL A 243 -9.22 -12.74 -3.91
CA VAL A 243 -8.39 -12.27 -2.78
C VAL A 243 -7.00 -12.87 -2.82
N LEU A 244 -6.86 -14.16 -3.12
CA LEU A 244 -5.55 -14.80 -3.26
C LEU A 244 -4.75 -14.24 -4.43
N LYS A 245 -5.40 -13.88 -5.55
CA LYS A 245 -4.75 -13.19 -6.67
C LYS A 245 -4.22 -11.81 -6.25
N LEU A 246 -4.97 -11.04 -5.48
CA LEU A 246 -4.50 -9.75 -4.92
C LEU A 246 -3.32 -9.93 -3.95
N LEU A 247 -3.36 -10.97 -3.12
CA LEU A 247 -2.34 -11.30 -2.12
C LEU A 247 -1.13 -12.05 -2.69
N ALA A 248 -1.04 -12.22 -4.02
CA ALA A 248 0.11 -12.86 -4.64
C ALA A 248 1.41 -12.12 -4.30
N LYS A 249 2.44 -12.87 -3.90
CA LYS A 249 3.70 -12.27 -3.41
C LYS A 249 4.45 -11.53 -4.51
N ASN A 250 4.49 -12.12 -5.71
CA ASN A 250 5.02 -11.45 -6.90
C ASN A 250 3.96 -10.48 -7.47
N PRO A 251 4.25 -9.16 -7.59
CA PRO A 251 3.33 -8.19 -8.19
C PRO A 251 2.83 -8.56 -9.60
N GLN A 252 3.63 -9.28 -10.39
CA GLN A 252 3.24 -9.72 -11.74
C GLN A 252 2.11 -10.75 -11.75
N ASN A 253 1.90 -11.46 -10.64
CA ASN A 253 0.83 -12.45 -10.52
C ASN A 253 -0.48 -11.83 -10.00
N ARG A 254 -0.45 -10.55 -9.59
CA ARG A 254 -1.63 -9.79 -9.18
C ARG A 254 -2.39 -9.26 -10.39
N TYR A 255 -3.49 -8.58 -10.14
CA TYR A 255 -4.13 -7.77 -11.18
C TYR A 255 -3.18 -6.68 -11.70
N GLN A 256 -3.20 -6.41 -13.00
CA GLN A 256 -2.39 -5.39 -13.64
C GLN A 256 -3.18 -4.08 -13.86
N GLY A 257 -4.50 -4.09 -13.67
CA GLY A 257 -5.33 -2.90 -13.59
C GLY A 257 -6.60 -3.10 -12.77
N THR A 258 -7.19 -1.99 -12.32
CA THR A 258 -8.48 -1.98 -11.61
C THR A 258 -9.62 -2.51 -12.47
N ALA A 259 -9.57 -2.33 -13.79
CA ALA A 259 -10.62 -2.79 -14.71
C ALA A 259 -10.80 -4.32 -14.68
N GLY A 260 -9.71 -5.09 -14.67
CA GLY A 260 -9.78 -6.54 -14.58
C GLY A 260 -10.34 -7.02 -13.23
N LEU A 261 -9.91 -6.39 -12.14
CA LEU A 261 -10.42 -6.68 -10.81
C LEU A 261 -11.91 -6.36 -10.67
N MET A 262 -12.35 -5.19 -11.16
CA MET A 262 -13.75 -4.80 -11.14
C MET A 262 -14.62 -5.75 -11.96
N TYR A 263 -14.16 -6.14 -13.15
CA TYR A 263 -14.85 -7.13 -13.98
C TYR A 263 -15.04 -8.45 -13.23
N ASP A 264 -13.97 -8.97 -12.61
CA ASP A 264 -14.04 -10.23 -11.87
C ASP A 264 -14.98 -10.13 -10.65
N LEU A 265 -14.95 -9.01 -9.93
CA LEU A 265 -15.88 -8.74 -8.82
C LEU A 265 -17.34 -8.70 -9.31
N GLU A 266 -17.62 -8.03 -10.43
CA GLU A 266 -18.98 -7.97 -11.01
C GLU A 266 -19.47 -9.34 -11.46
N GLN A 267 -18.61 -10.13 -12.11
CA GLN A 267 -18.97 -11.49 -12.53
C GLN A 267 -19.13 -12.44 -11.35
N SER A 268 -18.39 -12.24 -10.25
CA SER A 268 -18.42 -13.12 -9.08
C SER A 268 -19.84 -13.34 -8.52
N ILE A 269 -20.70 -12.32 -8.60
CA ILE A 269 -22.09 -12.38 -8.11
C ILE A 269 -22.87 -13.52 -8.79
N ARG A 270 -22.59 -13.80 -10.07
CA ARG A 270 -23.26 -14.86 -10.84
C ARG A 270 -22.91 -16.26 -10.33
N PHE A 271 -21.77 -16.39 -9.68
CA PHE A 271 -21.19 -17.66 -9.24
C PHE A 271 -21.32 -17.88 -7.73
N PHE A 272 -22.09 -17.06 -7.01
CA PHE A 272 -22.26 -17.23 -5.57
C PHE A 272 -22.89 -18.57 -5.16
N ASN A 273 -23.64 -19.18 -6.08
CA ASN A 273 -24.29 -20.48 -5.87
C ASN A 273 -23.84 -21.54 -6.89
N ASP A 274 -22.72 -21.34 -7.60
CA ASP A 274 -22.26 -22.23 -8.66
C ASP A 274 -20.95 -22.94 -8.30
N ASP A 275 -21.04 -24.24 -8.05
CA ASP A 275 -19.88 -25.09 -7.73
C ASP A 275 -18.96 -25.33 -8.93
N ASN A 276 -19.45 -25.13 -10.17
CA ASN A 276 -18.67 -25.31 -11.41
C ASN A 276 -17.95 -24.02 -11.86
N TYR A 277 -17.90 -23.00 -10.99
CA TYR A 277 -17.27 -21.70 -11.27
C TYR A 277 -15.94 -21.79 -12.01
N ARG A 278 -15.02 -22.68 -11.60
CA ARG A 278 -13.65 -22.75 -12.18
C ARG A 278 -13.59 -23.26 -13.61
N GLU A 279 -14.56 -24.07 -14.03
CA GLU A 279 -14.62 -24.53 -15.43
C GLU A 279 -15.13 -23.41 -16.35
N ASN A 280 -15.98 -22.53 -15.82
CA ASN A 280 -16.70 -21.50 -16.56
C ASN A 280 -16.09 -20.09 -16.44
N PHE A 281 -15.22 -19.85 -15.47
CA PHE A 281 -14.68 -18.52 -15.19
C PHE A 281 -13.19 -18.55 -14.82
N ARG A 282 -12.39 -17.76 -15.55
CA ARG A 282 -10.96 -17.59 -15.30
C ARG A 282 -10.68 -16.15 -14.88
N LEU A 283 -9.94 -15.98 -13.79
CA LEU A 283 -9.62 -14.66 -13.25
C LEU A 283 -8.68 -13.86 -14.15
N GLY A 284 -9.01 -12.59 -14.35
CA GLY A 284 -8.20 -11.64 -15.10
C GLY A 284 -8.27 -11.79 -16.61
N GLU A 285 -9.30 -12.42 -17.16
CA GLU A 285 -9.53 -12.46 -18.62
C GLU A 285 -9.68 -11.07 -19.26
N LYS A 286 -10.15 -10.09 -18.46
CA LYS A 286 -10.27 -8.68 -18.85
C LYS A 286 -9.21 -7.78 -18.22
N ASP A 287 -8.16 -8.37 -17.65
CA ASP A 287 -7.06 -7.64 -17.01
C ASP A 287 -6.00 -7.25 -18.03
N TYR A 288 -6.27 -6.17 -18.76
CA TYR A 288 -5.36 -5.64 -19.76
C TYR A 288 -4.37 -4.66 -19.14
N VAL A 289 -3.09 -4.81 -19.51
CA VAL A 289 -2.01 -3.91 -19.10
C VAL A 289 -2.18 -2.57 -19.83
N SER A 290 -2.73 -1.56 -19.16
CA SER A 290 -2.88 -0.21 -19.72
C SER A 290 -1.58 0.59 -19.74
N ARG A 291 -0.52 0.13 -19.04
CA ARG A 291 0.78 0.81 -18.93
C ARG A 291 1.94 -0.17 -19.04
N ILE A 292 2.84 0.08 -20.00
CA ILE A 292 4.12 -0.63 -20.12
C ILE A 292 4.91 -0.41 -18.83
N THR A 293 4.96 -1.43 -17.98
CA THR A 293 5.76 -1.41 -16.76
C THR A 293 7.09 -2.08 -17.10
N ILE A 294 8.16 -1.27 -17.20
CA ILE A 294 9.51 -1.81 -17.42
C ILE A 294 9.88 -2.61 -16.16
N SER A 295 9.96 -3.93 -16.30
CA SER A 295 10.38 -4.83 -15.23
C SER A 295 11.69 -4.33 -14.63
N ALA A 296 11.69 -4.10 -13.32
CA ALA A 296 12.87 -3.61 -12.62
C ALA A 296 13.95 -4.67 -12.46
N LYS A 297 13.59 -5.96 -12.65
CA LYS A 297 14.51 -7.09 -12.63
C LYS A 297 15.55 -6.88 -13.73
N LEU A 298 16.83 -6.84 -13.34
CA LEU A 298 17.97 -6.93 -14.25
C LEU A 298 17.90 -8.31 -14.94
N MET A 299 17.20 -8.38 -16.05
CA MET A 299 17.09 -9.61 -16.86
C MET A 299 18.43 -9.87 -17.53
N GLY A 300 18.97 -11.07 -17.37
CA GLY A 300 20.18 -11.52 -18.07
C GLY A 300 21.50 -11.02 -17.48
N ARG A 301 21.51 -10.64 -16.20
CA ARG A 301 22.74 -10.29 -15.45
C ARG A 301 23.01 -11.17 -14.24
N ASP A 302 22.33 -12.32 -14.17
CA ASP A 302 22.54 -13.32 -13.12
C ASP A 302 24.02 -13.78 -13.05
N PRO A 303 24.74 -14.01 -14.17
CA PRO A 303 26.15 -14.39 -14.11
C PRO A 303 27.04 -13.31 -13.46
N GLU A 304 26.81 -12.04 -13.79
CA GLU A 304 27.57 -10.93 -13.21
C GLU A 304 27.26 -10.73 -11.73
N LEU A 305 25.99 -10.89 -11.32
CA LEU A 305 25.60 -10.81 -9.90
C LEU A 305 26.21 -11.95 -9.09
N VAL A 306 26.25 -13.18 -9.62
CA VAL A 306 26.94 -14.32 -8.98
C VAL A 306 28.42 -14.01 -8.80
N LEU A 307 29.10 -13.52 -9.84
CA LEU A 307 30.52 -13.17 -9.77
C LEU A 307 30.81 -12.07 -8.75
N MET A 308 29.94 -11.06 -8.66
CA MET A 308 30.06 -10.00 -7.66
C MET A 308 29.85 -10.55 -6.23
N ASN A 309 28.91 -11.48 -6.04
CA ASN A 309 28.64 -12.10 -4.74
C ASN A 309 29.76 -13.05 -4.30
N ASP A 310 30.36 -13.79 -5.23
CA ASP A 310 31.52 -14.65 -4.94
C ASP A 310 32.72 -13.81 -4.49
N ALA A 311 32.99 -12.71 -5.18
CA ALA A 311 34.02 -11.76 -4.78
C ALA A 311 33.72 -11.10 -3.42
N TYR A 312 32.45 -10.83 -3.11
CA TYR A 312 32.05 -10.37 -1.78
C TYR A 312 32.34 -11.41 -0.70
N ASN A 313 31.94 -12.67 -0.91
CA ASN A 313 32.19 -13.75 0.03
C ASN A 313 33.70 -13.97 0.27
N LEU A 314 34.52 -13.86 -0.79
CA LEU A 314 35.99 -13.89 -0.67
C LEU A 314 36.55 -12.70 0.14
N ALA A 315 35.98 -11.50 -0.05
CA ALA A 315 36.35 -10.32 0.73
C ALA A 315 36.02 -10.45 2.22
N ARG A 316 35.02 -11.28 2.59
CA ARG A 316 34.65 -11.51 3.99
C ARG A 316 35.64 -12.38 4.76
N ILE A 317 36.44 -13.19 4.07
CA ILE A 317 37.28 -14.23 4.69
C ILE A 317 38.75 -13.78 4.85
N GLU A 318 39.13 -12.58 4.36
CA GLU A 318 40.39 -11.79 4.64
C GLU A 318 41.07 -11.22 3.37
N LYS A 319 40.60 -11.53 2.16
CA LYS A 319 41.23 -11.01 0.93
C LYS A 319 40.43 -9.86 0.33
N LYS A 320 40.90 -8.61 0.47
CA LYS A 320 40.35 -7.45 -0.25
C LYS A 320 40.17 -7.80 -1.73
N GLN A 321 38.97 -7.59 -2.26
CA GLN A 321 38.67 -7.81 -3.68
C GLN A 321 38.45 -6.48 -4.39
N ALA A 322 38.86 -6.41 -5.65
CA ALA A 322 38.53 -5.32 -6.54
C ALA A 322 37.86 -5.89 -7.78
N LEU A 323 36.66 -5.39 -8.09
CA LEU A 323 35.91 -5.76 -9.28
C LEU A 323 35.91 -4.60 -10.26
N TYR A 324 36.03 -4.95 -11.53
CA TYR A 324 36.08 -4.00 -12.63
C TYR A 324 34.91 -4.23 -13.58
N ILE A 325 34.03 -3.23 -13.69
CA ILE A 325 32.82 -3.33 -14.51
C ILE A 325 33.00 -2.45 -15.74
N GLY A 326 33.30 -3.09 -16.87
CA GLY A 326 33.43 -2.49 -18.19
C GLY A 326 32.16 -2.57 -19.03
N GLY A 327 32.08 -1.72 -20.06
CA GLY A 327 31.01 -1.77 -21.08
C GLY A 327 30.61 -0.39 -21.60
N TYR A 328 29.83 -0.36 -22.68
CA TYR A 328 29.36 0.89 -23.30
C TYR A 328 28.49 1.74 -22.36
N SER A 329 28.36 3.04 -22.67
CA SER A 329 27.41 3.91 -21.96
C SER A 329 25.98 3.38 -22.10
N GLY A 330 25.16 3.50 -21.06
CA GLY A 330 23.77 3.03 -21.06
C GLY A 330 23.57 1.52 -20.89
N VAL A 331 24.62 0.70 -20.89
CA VAL A 331 24.51 -0.79 -20.80
C VAL A 331 24.07 -1.31 -19.42
N GLY A 332 23.83 -0.42 -18.45
CA GLY A 332 23.30 -0.78 -17.13
C GLY A 332 24.35 -0.98 -16.02
N LYS A 333 25.61 -0.56 -16.21
CA LYS A 333 26.70 -0.73 -15.21
C LYS A 333 26.34 -0.18 -13.83
N THR A 334 25.85 1.06 -13.76
CA THR A 334 25.43 1.68 -12.50
C THR A 334 24.30 0.91 -11.83
N ARG A 335 23.37 0.38 -12.62
CA ARG A 335 22.22 -0.38 -12.10
C ARG A 335 22.65 -1.74 -11.56
N LEU A 336 23.60 -2.43 -12.21
CA LEU A 336 24.20 -3.67 -11.71
C LEU A 336 24.88 -3.46 -10.34
N VAL A 337 25.61 -2.35 -10.18
CA VAL A 337 26.26 -2.01 -8.90
C VAL A 337 25.24 -1.69 -7.80
N GLN A 338 24.21 -0.92 -8.12
CA GLN A 338 23.11 -0.63 -7.19
C GLN A 338 22.36 -1.89 -6.77
N GLU A 339 22.17 -2.83 -7.71
CA GLU A 339 21.53 -4.11 -7.44
C GLU A 339 22.33 -4.96 -6.46
N PHE A 340 23.64 -5.07 -6.70
CA PHE A 340 24.56 -5.75 -5.82
C PHE A 340 24.66 -5.08 -4.42
N GLN A 341 24.70 -3.74 -4.36
CA GLN A 341 24.71 -2.98 -3.10
C GLN A 341 23.57 -3.35 -2.16
N ARG A 342 22.36 -3.56 -2.70
CA ARG A 342 21.17 -3.90 -1.90
C ARG A 342 21.21 -5.31 -1.31
N THR A 343 21.99 -6.21 -1.90
CA THR A 343 22.15 -7.60 -1.41
C THR A 343 23.24 -7.76 -0.34
N VAL A 344 24.06 -6.73 -0.13
CA VAL A 344 25.22 -6.77 0.75
C VAL A 344 24.95 -5.98 2.04
N VAL A 345 25.12 -6.63 3.18
CA VAL A 345 24.88 -6.03 4.52
C VAL A 345 26.18 -5.36 5.02
N GLU A 346 26.20 -4.03 4.97
CA GLU A 346 26.93 -3.11 5.88
C GLU A 346 28.46 -2.92 5.82
N THR A 347 29.27 -3.52 4.93
CA THR A 347 30.74 -3.30 4.98
C THR A 347 31.49 -2.92 3.69
N ALA A 348 30.84 -2.88 2.53
CA ALA A 348 31.53 -2.59 1.26
C ALA A 348 31.76 -1.07 1.03
N THR A 349 32.98 -0.67 0.63
CA THR A 349 33.32 0.73 0.30
C THR A 349 33.38 0.95 -1.22
N PHE A 350 32.50 1.79 -1.76
CA PHE A 350 32.37 1.99 -3.20
C PHE A 350 33.12 3.25 -3.66
N ILE A 351 34.01 3.13 -4.67
CA ILE A 351 34.72 4.27 -5.25
C ILE A 351 34.31 4.44 -6.72
N THR A 352 33.60 5.50 -7.04
CA THR A 352 33.16 5.78 -8.42
C THR A 352 33.99 6.89 -9.07
N LYS A 353 34.51 6.64 -10.28
CA LYS A 353 34.97 7.70 -11.19
C LYS A 353 34.27 7.52 -12.54
N ALA A 354 33.66 8.56 -13.06
CA ALA A 354 32.89 8.48 -14.30
C ALA A 354 33.81 8.32 -15.53
N TRP A 355 33.51 7.30 -16.34
CA TRP A 355 34.11 6.87 -17.62
C TRP A 355 35.57 6.36 -17.61
N PRO A 356 35.88 5.22 -18.29
CA PRO A 356 35.00 4.20 -18.90
C PRO A 356 34.46 3.12 -17.94
N TYR A 357 34.80 3.16 -16.64
CA TYR A 357 34.72 1.99 -15.76
C TYR A 357 34.11 2.31 -14.40
N ILE A 358 33.50 1.31 -13.76
CA ILE A 358 33.17 1.36 -12.32
C ILE A 358 34.08 0.36 -11.61
N ILE A 359 34.77 0.84 -10.57
CA ILE A 359 35.61 0.02 -9.70
C ILE A 359 34.84 -0.19 -8.39
N VAL A 360 34.64 -1.45 -8.01
CA VAL A 360 34.03 -1.81 -6.73
C VAL A 360 35.12 -2.40 -5.86
N ILE A 361 35.40 -1.77 -4.72
CA ILE A 361 36.36 -2.29 -3.74
C ILE A 361 35.58 -2.93 -2.60
N LEU A 362 35.86 -4.20 -2.35
CA LEU A 362 35.21 -4.97 -1.29
C LEU A 362 36.25 -5.18 -0.20
N GLY A 363 36.00 -4.56 0.94
CA GLY A 363 36.76 -4.73 2.17
C GLY A 363 35.82 -4.88 3.35
N ILE A 364 36.29 -5.47 4.44
CA ILE A 364 35.66 -5.35 5.75
C ILE A 364 36.56 -4.41 6.55
N ASN A 365 36.02 -3.30 7.06
CA ASN A 365 36.70 -2.55 8.10
C ASN A 365 36.65 -3.41 9.36
N SER A 366 37.81 -3.90 9.80
CA SER A 366 38.02 -4.54 11.10
C SER A 366 37.79 -3.55 12.23
#